data_AF-A0A656GK30-F1
#
_entry.id   AF-A0A656GK30-F1
#
_cell.length_a   1.000
_cell.length_b   1.000
_cell.length_c   1.000
_cell.angle_alpha   90.00
_cell.angle_beta   90.00
_cell.angle_gamma   90.00
#
_symmetry.space_group_name_H-M   'P 1'
#
loop_
_entity.id
_entity.type
_entity.pdbx_description
1 polymer ?
#
loop_
_entity_poly.entity_id
_entity_poly.type
_entity_poly.pdbx_seq_one_letter_code
_entity_poly.pdbx_strand_id
1 'polypeptide(L)'
;MDQGRATALAFDVAVLTNLSRDHLDYHGTMEAYAAAKAKLFAWSNLKCRVINLDDAFGRELAGIKQESRLITYSQLDSSAYLYCRDAKFDDDGVRATLVTPQGEHFLRSSLLGRFNLSNVLSAVGALLGLDYALDEILKVLPKLEGPVGRMQRLGGADKPLVVVDYAHTP
;
A
#
# COMPACT_ATOMS: atom_id res chain seq x y z
N MET A 1 15.42 9.64 0.66
CA MET A 1 15.62 10.91 -0.10
C MET A 1 16.92 11.62 0.23
N ASP A 2 17.68 11.18 1.24
CA ASP A 2 18.87 11.94 1.70
C ASP A 2 20.02 12.04 0.69
N GLN A 3 20.04 11.21 -0.35
CA GLN A 3 21.06 11.28 -1.40
C GLN A 3 20.65 12.14 -2.60
N GLY A 4 19.50 12.82 -2.57
CA GLY A 4 19.04 13.70 -3.66
C GLY A 4 18.79 13.01 -5.02
N ARG A 5 18.86 11.66 -5.08
CA ARG A 5 18.78 10.89 -6.33
C ARG A 5 17.45 11.05 -7.09
N ALA A 6 16.41 11.55 -6.43
CA ALA A 6 15.10 11.73 -7.01
C ALA A 6 14.72 13.21 -7.21
N THR A 7 15.54 14.18 -6.82
CA THR A 7 15.16 15.61 -6.76
C THR A 7 14.79 16.21 -8.12
N ALA A 8 15.23 15.60 -9.22
CA ALA A 8 14.89 16.02 -10.59
C ALA A 8 13.67 15.30 -11.19
N LEU A 9 13.05 14.36 -10.47
CA LEU A 9 11.86 13.64 -10.93
C LEU A 9 10.61 14.40 -10.48
N ALA A 10 9.62 14.50 -11.36
CA ALA A 10 8.27 14.90 -10.97
C ALA A 10 7.48 13.65 -10.61
N PHE A 11 7.00 13.55 -9.37
CA PHE A 11 6.06 12.51 -8.96
C PHE A 11 4.65 13.09 -8.95
N ASP A 12 3.70 12.39 -9.58
CA ASP A 12 2.28 12.72 -9.48
C ASP A 12 1.68 12.18 -8.17
N VAL A 13 2.09 10.97 -7.76
CA VAL A 13 1.55 10.27 -6.60
C VAL A 13 2.66 9.72 -5.72
N ALA A 14 2.53 9.94 -4.41
CA ALA A 14 3.40 9.36 -3.38
C ALA A 14 2.62 8.37 -2.51
N VAL A 15 3.20 7.19 -2.26
CA VAL A 15 2.55 6.11 -1.50
C VAL A 15 3.39 5.78 -0.27
N LEU A 16 2.78 5.82 0.93
CA LEU A 16 3.37 5.26 2.15
C LEU A 16 2.74 3.89 2.43
N THR A 17 3.57 2.85 2.42
CA THR A 17 3.15 1.50 2.82
C THR A 17 3.22 1.29 4.33
N ASN A 18 4.39 1.51 4.93
CA ASN A 18 4.64 1.47 6.37
C ASN A 18 6.03 2.07 6.68
N LEU A 19 6.30 2.29 7.96
CA LEU A 19 7.61 2.64 8.48
C LEU A 19 7.95 1.77 9.69
N SER A 20 8.69 0.69 9.46
CA SER A 20 9.28 -0.13 10.52
C SER A 20 10.78 0.16 10.68
N ARG A 21 11.37 -0.37 11.76
CA ARG A 21 12.80 -0.25 12.06
C ARG A 21 13.60 -1.00 10.99
N ASP A 22 14.20 -0.24 10.10
CA ASP A 22 15.11 -0.71 9.06
C ASP A 22 16.15 0.38 8.76
N HIS A 23 17.37 0.01 8.39
CA HIS A 23 18.45 0.95 8.03
C HIS A 23 18.89 1.98 9.10
N LEU A 24 18.80 1.66 10.39
CA LEU A 24 19.27 2.58 11.45
C LEU A 24 20.78 2.85 11.41
N ASP A 25 21.57 1.94 10.87
CA ASP A 25 23.03 2.13 10.71
C ASP A 25 23.35 3.32 9.80
N TYR A 26 22.42 3.73 8.93
CA TYR A 26 22.56 4.86 8.02
C TYR A 26 21.88 6.13 8.53
N HIS A 27 20.67 6.01 9.08
CA HIS A 27 19.88 7.18 9.50
C HIS A 27 20.11 7.59 10.96
N GLY A 28 20.78 6.77 11.77
CA GLY A 28 21.06 7.03 13.18
C GLY A 28 19.85 6.81 14.09
N THR A 29 18.74 7.50 13.83
CA THR A 29 17.50 7.40 14.63
C THR A 29 16.26 7.18 13.75
N MET A 30 15.18 6.66 14.36
CA MET A 30 13.91 6.47 13.67
C MET A 30 13.28 7.80 13.26
N GLU A 31 13.47 8.85 14.05
CA GLU A 31 12.96 10.20 13.77
C GLU A 31 13.65 10.79 12.54
N ALA A 32 14.97 10.63 12.42
CA ALA A 32 15.71 11.05 11.24
C ALA A 32 15.27 10.28 9.98
N TYR A 33 15.04 8.97 10.12
CA TYR A 33 14.54 8.13 9.02
C TYR A 33 13.12 8.54 8.58
N ALA A 34 12.22 8.78 9.55
CA ALA A 34 10.86 9.24 9.32
C ALA A 34 10.86 10.61 8.62
N ALA A 35 11.63 11.57 9.13
CA ALA A 35 11.78 12.89 8.54
C ALA A 35 12.34 12.82 7.11
N ALA A 36 13.29 11.92 6.85
CA ALA A 36 13.82 11.69 5.52
C ALA A 36 12.76 11.19 4.54
N LYS A 37 11.80 10.34 4.96
CA LYS A 37 10.68 9.88 4.13
C LYS A 37 9.55 10.90 4.00
N ALA A 38 9.29 11.68 5.05
CA ALA A 38 8.26 12.72 5.06
C ALA A 38 8.47 13.76 3.94
N LYS A 39 9.73 14.02 3.55
CA LYS A 39 10.08 14.96 2.48
C LYS A 39 9.31 14.70 1.17
N LEU A 40 9.06 13.45 0.78
CA LEU A 40 8.36 13.11 -0.48
C LEU A 40 6.91 13.60 -0.39
N PHE A 41 6.27 13.35 0.74
CA PHE A 41 4.86 13.69 1.00
C PHE A 41 4.63 15.20 1.22
N ALA A 42 5.68 16.01 1.21
CA ALA A 42 5.60 17.47 1.29
C ALA A 42 5.99 18.15 -0.03
N TRP A 43 6.19 17.39 -1.11
CA TRP A 43 6.51 17.96 -2.41
C TRP A 43 5.33 18.73 -3.02
N SER A 44 5.61 19.96 -3.47
CA SER A 44 4.59 20.89 -3.96
C SER A 44 3.91 20.47 -5.25
N ASN A 45 4.56 19.63 -6.07
CA ASN A 45 4.02 19.15 -7.34
C ASN A 45 3.27 17.82 -7.22
N LEU A 46 3.15 17.23 -6.02
CA LEU A 46 2.34 16.03 -5.84
C LEU A 46 0.86 16.34 -6.06
N LYS A 47 0.23 15.56 -6.93
CA LYS A 47 -1.23 15.59 -7.12
C LYS A 47 -1.93 14.83 -5.99
N CYS A 48 -1.38 13.70 -5.57
CA CYS A 48 -1.99 12.86 -4.55
C CYS A 48 -0.98 12.20 -3.60
N ARG A 49 -1.37 12.07 -2.34
CA ARG A 49 -0.69 11.27 -1.31
C ARG A 49 -1.59 10.10 -0.93
N VAL A 50 -1.02 8.91 -0.94
CA VAL A 50 -1.69 7.67 -0.54
C VAL A 50 -1.04 7.17 0.74
N ILE A 51 -1.78 7.10 1.84
CA ILE A 51 -1.20 6.91 3.18
C ILE A 51 -1.89 5.77 3.92
N ASN A 52 -1.10 4.82 4.42
CA ASN A 52 -1.58 3.75 5.28
C ASN A 52 -1.88 4.26 6.70
N LEU A 53 -3.12 4.12 7.18
CA LEU A 53 -3.49 4.44 8.57
C LEU A 53 -3.24 3.26 9.54
N ASP A 54 -2.91 2.07 9.06
CA ASP A 54 -2.47 0.98 9.93
C ASP A 54 -1.06 1.23 10.51
N ASP A 55 -0.36 2.24 9.98
CA ASP A 55 0.99 2.64 10.38
C ASP A 55 0.95 3.93 11.21
N ALA A 56 1.69 3.97 12.33
CA ALA A 56 1.72 5.12 13.23
C ALA A 56 2.28 6.39 12.56
N PHE A 57 3.38 6.25 11.80
CA PHE A 57 3.93 7.36 11.04
C PHE A 57 2.99 7.78 9.90
N GLY A 58 2.27 6.83 9.31
CA GLY A 58 1.18 7.12 8.38
C GLY A 58 0.09 7.98 8.98
N ARG A 59 -0.35 7.70 10.21
CA ARG A 59 -1.34 8.55 10.92
C ARG A 59 -0.82 9.97 11.14
N GLU A 60 0.45 10.11 11.53
CA GLU A 60 1.09 11.42 11.68
C GLU A 60 1.11 12.18 10.34
N LEU A 61 1.56 11.54 9.25
CA LEU A 61 1.61 12.16 7.93
C LEU A 61 0.23 12.55 7.38
N ALA A 62 -0.79 11.74 7.63
CA ALA A 62 -2.17 12.03 7.23
C ALA A 62 -2.75 13.26 7.95
N GLY A 63 -2.30 13.53 9.19
CA GLY A 63 -2.68 14.72 9.94
C GLY A 63 -2.04 16.03 9.44
N ILE A 64 -1.00 15.95 8.61
CA ILE A 64 -0.33 17.12 8.04
C ILE A 64 -1.09 17.61 6.81
N LYS A 65 -1.60 18.84 6.89
CA LYS A 65 -2.27 19.52 5.77
C LYS A 65 -1.27 19.82 4.65
N GLN A 66 -1.67 19.47 3.42
CA GLN A 66 -0.92 19.73 2.18
C GLN A 66 -1.91 20.10 1.07
N GLU A 67 -1.43 20.74 0.01
CA GLU A 67 -2.25 21.09 -1.16
C GLU A 67 -2.64 19.86 -2.01
N SER A 68 -1.79 18.83 -2.02
CA SER A 68 -2.05 17.55 -2.69
C SER A 68 -3.30 16.87 -2.12
N ARG A 69 -4.08 16.20 -2.98
CA ARG A 69 -5.17 15.30 -2.56
C ARG A 69 -4.63 14.23 -1.58
N LEU A 70 -5.46 13.82 -0.63
CA LEU A 70 -5.15 12.74 0.30
C LEU A 70 -6.11 11.56 0.10
N ILE A 71 -5.56 10.36 -0.10
CA ILE A 71 -6.28 9.09 -0.06
C ILE A 71 -5.66 8.26 1.06
N THR A 72 -6.40 8.08 2.14
CA THR A 72 -5.98 7.20 3.24
C THR A 72 -6.49 5.79 3.01
N TYR A 73 -5.73 4.79 3.42
CA TYR A 73 -6.20 3.40 3.37
C TYR A 73 -5.89 2.66 4.66
N SER A 74 -6.68 1.65 4.98
CA SER A 74 -6.49 0.79 6.14
C SER A 74 -7.17 -0.57 5.90
N GLN A 75 -6.67 -1.62 6.53
CA GLN A 75 -7.39 -2.90 6.53
C GLN A 75 -8.63 -2.89 7.42
N LEU A 76 -8.70 -2.02 8.44
CA LEU A 76 -9.69 -2.11 9.53
C LEU A 76 -10.30 -0.76 9.95
N ASP A 77 -9.58 0.34 9.82
CA ASP A 77 -9.98 1.67 10.26
C ASP A 77 -10.99 2.30 9.30
N SER A 78 -12.24 2.39 9.73
CA SER A 78 -13.34 2.95 8.93
C SER A 78 -13.26 4.46 8.72
N SER A 79 -12.31 5.16 9.34
CA SER A 79 -12.02 6.56 9.03
C SER A 79 -11.17 6.74 7.76
N ALA A 80 -10.58 5.65 7.23
CA ALA A 80 -9.82 5.71 6.00
C ALA A 80 -10.70 5.92 4.76
N TYR A 81 -10.17 6.59 3.75
CA TYR A 81 -10.83 6.75 2.45
C TYR A 81 -11.09 5.38 1.78
N LEU A 82 -10.15 4.44 1.92
CA LEU A 82 -10.31 3.05 1.50
C LEU A 82 -10.16 2.14 2.71
N TYR A 83 -11.17 1.34 3.04
CA TYR A 83 -11.00 0.29 4.04
C TYR A 83 -11.76 -0.99 3.69
N CYS A 84 -11.40 -2.08 4.36
CA CYS A 84 -12.01 -3.38 4.10
C CYS A 84 -12.95 -3.79 5.24
N ARG A 85 -14.03 -4.47 4.86
CA ARG A 85 -14.85 -5.29 5.77
C ARG A 85 -14.84 -6.74 5.30
N ASP A 86 -15.11 -7.65 6.23
CA ASP A 86 -15.31 -9.08 5.96
C ASP A 86 -14.17 -9.73 5.15
N ALA A 87 -12.93 -9.29 5.39
CA ALA A 87 -11.77 -9.81 4.69
C ALA A 87 -11.54 -11.29 5.03
N LYS A 88 -11.63 -12.14 4.02
CA LYS A 88 -11.37 -13.57 4.07
C LYS A 88 -10.12 -13.90 3.29
N PHE A 89 -9.28 -14.73 3.88
CA PHE A 89 -7.99 -15.15 3.35
C PHE A 89 -8.00 -16.67 3.20
N ASP A 90 -7.56 -17.15 2.05
CA ASP A 90 -7.47 -18.55 1.71
C ASP A 90 -6.34 -18.78 0.69
N ASP A 91 -6.17 -20.02 0.25
CA ASP A 91 -5.12 -20.41 -0.70
C ASP A 91 -5.33 -19.81 -2.11
N ASP A 92 -6.53 -19.28 -2.41
CA ASP A 92 -6.83 -18.59 -3.66
C ASP A 92 -6.50 -17.08 -3.58
N GLY A 93 -6.29 -16.53 -2.39
CA GLY A 93 -5.93 -15.13 -2.16
C GLY A 93 -6.76 -14.44 -1.09
N VAL A 94 -7.27 -13.25 -1.41
CA VAL A 94 -8.09 -12.44 -0.52
C VAL A 94 -9.37 -11.99 -1.19
N ARG A 95 -10.47 -12.06 -0.42
CA ARG A 95 -11.78 -11.51 -0.78
C ARG A 95 -12.24 -10.60 0.34
N ALA A 96 -12.70 -9.40 0.01
CA ALA A 96 -13.17 -8.43 0.99
C ALA A 96 -14.24 -7.52 0.38
N THR A 97 -15.01 -6.86 1.24
CA THR A 97 -15.82 -5.71 0.86
C THR A 97 -14.95 -4.46 1.00
N LEU A 98 -14.59 -3.84 -0.11
CA LEU A 98 -13.91 -2.55 -0.14
C LEU A 98 -14.94 -1.44 0.06
N VAL A 99 -14.78 -0.65 1.11
CA VAL A 99 -15.60 0.52 1.39
C VAL A 99 -14.86 1.78 0.97
N THR A 100 -15.57 2.65 0.26
CA THR A 100 -15.09 3.92 -0.27
C THR A 100 -16.15 5.01 -0.08
N PRO A 101 -15.85 6.31 -0.28
CA PRO A 101 -16.86 7.35 -0.30
C PRO A 101 -17.90 7.18 -1.41
N GLN A 102 -17.58 6.43 -2.47
CA GLN A 102 -18.50 6.12 -3.57
C GLN A 102 -19.43 4.94 -3.26
N GLY A 103 -19.21 4.24 -2.16
CA GLY A 103 -19.98 3.07 -1.75
C GLY A 103 -19.11 1.84 -1.55
N GLU A 104 -19.78 0.69 -1.51
CA GLU A 104 -19.17 -0.60 -1.24
C GLU A 104 -18.98 -1.41 -2.53
N HIS A 105 -17.82 -2.04 -2.63
CA HIS A 105 -17.41 -2.80 -3.80
C HIS A 105 -16.83 -4.16 -3.38
N PHE A 106 -16.98 -5.16 -4.24
CA PHE A 106 -16.33 -6.44 -4.01
C PHE A 106 -14.87 -6.39 -4.48
N LEU A 107 -13.95 -6.70 -3.59
CA LEU A 107 -12.52 -6.80 -3.88
C LEU A 107 -12.12 -8.28 -3.88
N ARG A 108 -11.44 -8.69 -4.95
CA ARG A 108 -10.77 -9.99 -5.05
C ARG A 108 -9.36 -9.81 -5.58
N SER A 109 -8.39 -10.39 -4.88
CA SER A 109 -6.99 -10.47 -5.32
C SER A 109 -6.49 -11.90 -5.13
N SER A 110 -5.62 -12.33 -6.03
CA SER A 110 -4.96 -13.63 -6.01
C SER A 110 -3.77 -13.68 -5.03
N LEU A 111 -3.37 -12.52 -4.48
CA LEU A 111 -2.21 -12.38 -3.61
C LEU A 111 -2.51 -12.90 -2.20
N LEU A 112 -1.59 -13.68 -1.65
CA LEU A 112 -1.74 -14.34 -0.36
C LEU A 112 -1.35 -13.42 0.81
N GLY A 113 -2.10 -13.54 1.90
CA GLY A 113 -1.74 -12.94 3.20
C GLY A 113 -2.25 -11.52 3.42
N ARG A 114 -2.37 -11.15 4.70
CA ARG A 114 -2.91 -9.86 5.15
C ARG A 114 -2.10 -8.66 4.67
N PHE A 115 -0.78 -8.78 4.66
CA PHE A 115 0.08 -7.69 4.19
C PHE A 115 -0.14 -7.39 2.70
N ASN A 116 -0.47 -8.39 1.88
CA ASN A 116 -0.79 -8.15 0.48
C ASN A 116 -2.14 -7.46 0.30
N LEU A 117 -3.09 -7.61 1.23
CA LEU A 117 -4.29 -6.76 1.22
C LEU A 117 -3.92 -5.28 1.39
N SER A 118 -3.01 -4.95 2.32
CA SER A 118 -2.49 -3.58 2.48
C SER A 118 -1.79 -3.08 1.22
N ASN A 119 -0.98 -3.93 0.56
CA ASN A 119 -0.32 -3.58 -0.71
C ASN A 119 -1.32 -3.38 -1.86
N VAL A 120 -2.38 -4.19 -1.92
CA VAL A 120 -3.44 -4.01 -2.92
C VAL A 120 -4.18 -2.70 -2.68
N LEU A 121 -4.54 -2.38 -1.43
CA LEU A 121 -5.17 -1.12 -1.09
C LEU A 121 -4.30 0.09 -1.44
N SER A 122 -2.99 0.00 -1.22
CA SER A 122 -2.06 1.07 -1.58
C SER A 122 -1.97 1.27 -3.10
N ALA A 123 -1.96 0.19 -3.88
CA ALA A 123 -2.00 0.23 -5.34
C ALA A 123 -3.33 0.79 -5.88
N VAL A 124 -4.46 0.39 -5.30
CA VAL A 124 -5.79 0.96 -5.62
C VAL A 124 -5.79 2.46 -5.34
N GLY A 125 -5.31 2.88 -4.16
CA GLY A 125 -5.21 4.30 -3.82
C GLY A 125 -4.31 5.08 -4.78
N ALA A 126 -3.21 4.49 -5.24
CA ALA A 126 -2.33 5.11 -6.23
C ALA A 126 -3.00 5.31 -7.58
N LEU A 127 -3.71 4.29 -8.08
CA LEU A 127 -4.44 4.37 -9.35
C LEU A 127 -5.61 5.35 -9.28
N LEU A 128 -6.32 5.43 -8.14
CA LEU A 128 -7.32 6.47 -7.91
C LEU A 128 -6.71 7.88 -7.85
N GLY A 129 -5.49 8.01 -7.30
CA GLY A 129 -4.73 9.26 -7.31
C GLY A 129 -4.24 9.67 -8.71
N LEU A 130 -4.25 8.74 -9.66
CA LEU A 130 -4.01 8.95 -11.10
C LEU A 130 -5.31 9.03 -11.91
N ASP A 131 -6.46 9.15 -11.24
CA ASP A 131 -7.79 9.31 -11.83
C ASP A 131 -8.30 8.12 -12.68
N TYR A 132 -7.77 6.91 -12.45
CA TYR A 132 -8.38 5.70 -13.01
C TYR A 132 -9.70 5.36 -12.32
N ALA A 133 -10.67 4.86 -13.07
CA ALA A 133 -11.97 4.50 -12.52
C ALA A 133 -11.87 3.25 -11.61
N LEU A 134 -12.50 3.31 -10.42
CA LEU A 134 -12.46 2.22 -9.45
C LEU A 134 -12.91 0.88 -10.05
N ASP A 135 -13.97 0.89 -10.85
CA ASP A 135 -14.48 -0.32 -11.50
C ASP A 135 -13.48 -0.95 -12.48
N GLU A 136 -12.65 -0.15 -13.16
CA GLU A 136 -11.60 -0.65 -14.04
C GLU A 136 -10.47 -1.29 -13.26
N ILE A 137 -10.08 -0.67 -12.13
CA ILE A 137 -9.07 -1.20 -11.21
C ILE A 137 -9.54 -2.55 -10.65
N LEU A 138 -10.75 -2.61 -10.10
CA LEU A 138 -11.30 -3.83 -9.49
C LEU A 138 -11.44 -4.98 -10.49
N LYS A 139 -11.72 -4.71 -11.77
CA LYS A 139 -11.78 -5.72 -12.83
C LYS A 139 -10.44 -6.40 -13.09
N VAL A 140 -9.32 -5.72 -12.86
CA VAL A 140 -7.98 -6.26 -13.14
C VAL A 140 -7.30 -6.86 -11.91
N LEU A 141 -7.72 -6.51 -10.68
CA LEU A 141 -7.14 -7.05 -9.44
C LEU A 141 -7.05 -8.59 -9.39
N PRO A 142 -8.04 -9.37 -9.85
CA PRO A 142 -7.94 -10.84 -9.83
C PRO A 142 -6.83 -11.40 -10.72
N LYS A 143 -6.34 -10.60 -11.68
CA LYS A 143 -5.27 -10.97 -12.62
C LYS A 143 -3.88 -10.55 -12.14
N LEU A 144 -3.78 -9.90 -10.98
CA LEU A 144 -2.48 -9.56 -10.42
C LEU A 144 -1.68 -10.82 -10.15
N GLU A 145 -0.39 -10.75 -10.43
CA GLU A 145 0.58 -11.77 -10.05
C GLU A 145 1.53 -11.16 -9.03
N GLY A 146 1.90 -11.94 -8.01
CA GLY A 146 2.87 -11.48 -7.02
C GLY A 146 4.24 -11.27 -7.68
N PRO A 147 5.04 -10.31 -7.19
CA PRO A 147 6.41 -10.17 -7.68
C PRO A 147 7.18 -11.47 -7.46
N VAL A 148 8.08 -11.81 -8.40
CA VAL A 148 8.94 -12.99 -8.29
C VAL A 148 9.66 -12.98 -6.93
N GLY A 149 9.61 -14.10 -6.21
CA GLY A 149 10.19 -14.25 -4.87
C GLY A 149 9.41 -13.61 -3.70
N ARG A 150 8.21 -13.03 -3.91
CA ARG A 150 7.36 -12.48 -2.83
C ARG A 150 6.04 -13.24 -2.76
N MET A 151 5.89 -14.11 -1.76
CA MET A 151 4.77 -15.07 -1.66
C MET A 151 4.49 -15.80 -2.97
N GLN A 152 5.54 -16.14 -3.70
CA GLN A 152 5.42 -16.78 -4.99
C GLN A 152 4.94 -18.22 -4.79
N ARG A 153 3.75 -18.51 -5.32
CA ARG A 153 3.17 -19.85 -5.30
C ARG A 153 3.84 -20.72 -6.36
N LEU A 154 4.31 -21.89 -5.93
CA LEU A 154 4.76 -22.98 -6.79
C LEU A 154 3.99 -24.24 -6.38
N GLY A 155 3.46 -24.99 -7.34
CA GLY A 155 2.59 -26.15 -7.05
C GLY A 155 1.13 -25.76 -6.81
N GLY A 156 0.44 -26.48 -5.93
CA GLY A 156 -1.01 -26.37 -5.71
C GLY A 156 -1.84 -27.47 -6.41
N ALA A 157 -3.14 -27.47 -6.15
CA ALA A 157 -4.08 -28.54 -6.52
C ALA A 157 -3.62 -29.91 -6.01
N ASP A 158 -3.26 -30.85 -6.90
CA ASP A 158 -2.81 -32.20 -6.55
C ASP A 158 -1.33 -32.25 -6.09
N LYS A 159 -0.67 -31.09 -5.99
CA LYS A 159 0.72 -30.95 -5.54
C LYS A 159 0.79 -30.11 -4.28
N PRO A 160 1.77 -30.34 -3.39
CA PRO A 160 1.98 -29.47 -2.24
C PRO A 160 2.15 -28.02 -2.69
N LEU A 161 1.50 -27.10 -1.97
CA LEU A 161 1.68 -25.67 -2.17
C LEU A 161 3.01 -25.26 -1.52
N VAL A 162 3.95 -24.80 -2.34
CA VAL A 162 5.21 -24.22 -1.90
C VAL A 162 5.12 -22.71 -2.07
N VAL A 163 5.46 -21.97 -1.00
CA VAL A 163 5.49 -20.52 -1.01
C VAL A 163 6.93 -20.06 -0.83
N VAL A 164 7.46 -19.36 -1.83
CA VAL A 164 8.78 -18.71 -1.76
C VAL A 164 8.56 -17.26 -1.35
N ASP A 165 9.17 -16.82 -0.25
CA ASP A 165 9.06 -15.45 0.22
C ASP A 165 10.42 -14.83 0.58
N TYR A 166 10.57 -13.54 0.28
CA TYR A 166 11.77 -12.75 0.52
C TYR A 166 11.71 -12.02 1.88
N ALA A 167 10.83 -12.44 2.80
CA ALA A 167 10.85 -11.93 4.17
C ALA A 167 12.22 -12.22 4.79
N HIS A 168 13.01 -11.16 5.01
CA HIS A 168 14.35 -11.21 5.57
C HIS A 168 14.50 -10.30 6.81
N THR A 169 13.37 -9.74 7.27
CA THR A 169 13.29 -8.87 8.44
C THR A 169 12.43 -9.60 9.49
N PRO A 170 12.94 -9.85 10.72
CA PRO A 170 12.23 -10.55 11.80
C PRO A 170 10.96 -9.85 12.30
#